data_AF-A0A318B1M0-F1
#
_entry.id   AF-A0A318B1M0-F1
#
_cell.length_a   1.000
_cell.length_b   1.000
_cell.length_c   1.000
_cell.angle_alpha   90.00
_cell.angle_beta   90.00
_cell.angle_gamma   90.00
#
_symmetry.space_group_name_H-M   'P 1'
#
loop_
_entity.id
_entity.type
_entity.pdbx_description
1 polymer ?
#
loop_
_entity_poly.entity_id
_entity_poly.type
_entity_poly.pdbx_seq_one_letter_code
_entity_poly.pdbx_strand_id
1 'polypeptide(L)'
;MRRVLAALALTAFAAAAPAGATLPRGRPYWTPTPAQVARLESQTSRKPGMAPIWRYGRDYAGVTLDDRKMIVGRWVRDDSGRTIGVRIGPLSAIPDIADGGCSVVSVMYDVKTEHLVSMTCNGVG
;
A
#
# COMPACT_ATOMS: atom_id res chain seq x y z
N MET A 1 42.35 -44.84 -31.96
CA MET A 1 41.41 -43.70 -32.08
C MET A 1 40.10 -44.09 -31.38
N ARG A 2 39.82 -43.58 -30.18
CA ARG A 2 38.63 -43.92 -29.37
C ARG A 2 37.60 -42.79 -29.48
N ARG A 3 36.40 -43.11 -29.99
CA ARG A 3 35.25 -42.19 -30.04
C ARG A 3 34.47 -42.35 -28.74
N VAL A 4 34.32 -41.27 -27.97
CA VAL A 4 33.50 -41.22 -26.76
C VAL A 4 32.15 -40.61 -27.14
N LEU A 5 31.09 -41.41 -27.01
CA LEU A 5 29.69 -40.99 -27.16
C LEU A 5 29.21 -40.44 -25.81
N ALA A 6 28.96 -39.14 -25.74
CA ALA A 6 28.33 -38.50 -24.58
C ALA A 6 26.81 -38.47 -24.78
N ALA A 7 26.08 -39.20 -23.94
CA ALA A 7 24.62 -39.18 -23.90
C ALA A 7 24.13 -37.99 -23.05
N LEU A 8 23.45 -37.04 -23.68
CA LEU A 8 22.71 -35.99 -22.98
C LEU A 8 21.39 -36.56 -22.45
N ALA A 9 21.24 -36.62 -21.13
CA ALA A 9 19.96 -36.90 -20.48
C ALA A 9 19.17 -35.59 -20.34
N LEU A 10 18.07 -35.45 -21.09
CA LEU A 10 17.09 -34.38 -20.87
C LEU A 10 16.25 -34.71 -19.62
N THR A 11 16.44 -33.96 -18.53
CA THR A 11 15.53 -33.95 -17.39
C THR A 11 14.41 -32.93 -17.63
N ALA A 12 13.21 -33.43 -17.91
CA ALA A 12 12.01 -32.62 -18.00
C ALA A 12 11.53 -32.22 -16.59
N PHE A 13 11.66 -30.94 -16.23
CA PHE A 13 11.01 -30.38 -15.05
C PHE A 13 9.53 -30.14 -15.36
N ALA A 14 8.65 -30.99 -14.82
CA ALA A 14 7.22 -30.73 -14.79
C ALA A 14 6.95 -29.56 -13.83
N ALA A 15 6.61 -28.39 -14.38
CA ALA A 15 6.17 -27.23 -13.60
C ALA A 15 4.79 -27.52 -12.99
N ALA A 16 4.75 -27.86 -11.70
CA ALA A 16 3.52 -27.86 -10.94
C ALA A 16 3.03 -26.40 -10.83
N ALA A 17 1.95 -26.06 -11.52
CA ALA A 17 1.30 -24.77 -11.35
C ALA A 17 0.80 -24.68 -9.90
N PRO A 18 1.19 -23.63 -9.13
CA PRO A 18 0.67 -23.47 -7.78
C PRO A 18 -0.84 -23.29 -7.87
N ALA A 19 -1.56 -24.10 -7.09
CA ALA A 19 -2.99 -23.98 -6.91
C ALA A 19 -3.32 -22.53 -6.54
N GLY A 20 -4.16 -21.88 -7.35
CA GLY A 20 -4.55 -20.49 -7.15
C GLY A 20 -5.05 -20.28 -5.73
N ALA A 21 -4.35 -19.41 -4.99
CA ALA A 21 -4.74 -19.01 -3.66
C ALA A 21 -6.16 -18.41 -3.75
N THR A 22 -7.14 -19.18 -3.26
CA THR A 22 -8.51 -18.69 -3.10
C THR A 22 -8.46 -17.63 -2.01
N LEU A 23 -8.61 -16.35 -2.39
CA LEU A 23 -8.65 -15.27 -1.43
C LEU A 23 -9.76 -15.55 -0.39
N PRO A 24 -9.50 -15.40 0.92
CA PRO A 24 -10.50 -15.63 1.95
C PRO A 24 -11.76 -14.80 1.67
N ARG A 25 -12.93 -15.45 1.62
CA ARG A 25 -14.23 -14.78 1.54
C ARG A 25 -14.62 -14.20 2.90
N GLY A 26 -13.85 -13.21 3.35
CA GLY A 26 -14.14 -12.37 4.51
C GLY A 26 -13.97 -10.92 4.06
N ARG A 27 -14.82 -10.01 4.55
CA ARG A 27 -14.82 -8.60 4.13
C ARG A 27 -13.37 -8.09 4.09
N PRO A 28 -12.80 -7.78 2.91
CA PRO A 28 -11.39 -7.36 2.81
C PRO A 28 -11.19 -5.96 3.40
N TYR A 29 -12.23 -5.40 4.03
CA TYR A 29 -12.32 -4.04 4.51
C TYR A 29 -12.74 -4.03 5.98
N TRP A 30 -12.12 -3.14 6.74
CA TRP A 30 -12.43 -2.86 8.14
C TRP A 30 -12.23 -1.36 8.40
N THR A 31 -12.72 -0.83 9.53
CA THR A 31 -12.63 0.60 9.84
C THR A 31 -11.54 0.87 10.88
N PRO A 32 -10.48 1.62 10.53
CA PRO A 32 -9.47 2.07 11.48
C PRO A 32 -10.05 2.94 12.59
N THR A 33 -9.50 2.84 13.79
CA THR A 33 -9.86 3.77 14.86
C THR A 33 -9.08 5.09 14.69
N PRO A 34 -9.61 6.22 15.22
CA PRO A 34 -8.87 7.47 15.24
C PRO A 34 -7.48 7.35 15.89
N ALA A 35 -7.33 6.51 16.92
CA ALA A 35 -6.05 6.28 17.59
C ALA A 35 -5.03 5.56 16.69
N GLN A 36 -5.47 4.60 15.88
CA GLN A 36 -4.59 3.93 14.91
C GLN A 36 -4.15 4.89 13.81
N VAL A 37 -5.05 5.75 13.32
CA VAL A 37 -4.72 6.80 12.35
C VAL A 37 -3.73 7.80 12.95
N ALA A 38 -3.94 8.27 14.17
CA ALA A 38 -3.00 9.18 14.84
C ALA A 38 -1.59 8.56 14.99
N ARG A 39 -1.52 7.25 15.27
CA ARG A 39 -0.24 6.52 15.36
C ARG A 39 0.46 6.39 14.00
N LEU A 40 -0.28 6.17 12.92
CA LEU A 40 0.25 6.25 11.57
C LEU A 40 0.81 7.65 11.30
N GLU A 41 0.01 8.69 11.52
CA GLU A 41 0.37 10.08 11.21
C GLU A 41 1.64 10.53 11.94
N SER A 42 1.84 10.10 13.20
CA SER A 42 3.04 10.46 13.97
C SER A 42 4.35 9.97 13.35
N GLN A 43 4.31 8.89 12.55
CA GLN A 43 5.48 8.32 11.87
C GLN A 43 5.82 9.02 10.53
N THR A 44 4.97 9.93 10.07
CA THR A 44 5.11 10.57 8.75
C THR A 44 5.67 11.99 8.78
N SER A 45 5.79 12.57 9.96
CA SER A 45 6.09 14.00 10.21
C SER A 45 7.46 14.50 9.71
N ARG A 46 8.26 13.65 9.04
CA ARG A 46 9.70 13.93 8.77
C ARG A 46 10.17 13.57 7.36
N LYS A 47 9.28 13.32 6.40
CA LYS A 47 9.72 12.96 5.04
C LYS A 47 10.15 14.23 4.27
N PRO A 48 11.40 14.32 3.77
CA PRO A 48 11.84 15.45 2.95
C PRO A 48 10.97 15.64 1.71
N GLY A 49 10.76 16.88 1.29
CA GLY A 49 9.98 17.22 0.09
C GLY A 49 8.46 17.21 0.29
N MET A 50 7.97 16.84 1.47
CA MET A 50 6.56 16.88 1.80
C MET A 50 6.18 18.17 2.53
N ALA A 51 5.03 18.73 2.18
CA ALA A 51 4.39 19.74 3.01
C ALA A 51 4.01 19.16 4.39
N PRO A 52 3.81 20.00 5.41
CA PRO A 52 3.27 19.56 6.69
C PRO A 52 1.91 18.85 6.55
N ILE A 53 1.66 17.83 7.36
CA ILE A 53 0.47 16.98 7.24
C ILE A 53 -0.86 17.75 7.33
N TRP A 54 -0.89 18.86 8.08
CA TRP A 54 -2.08 19.72 8.21
C TRP A 54 -2.49 20.43 6.91
N ARG A 55 -1.62 20.42 5.88
CA ARG A 55 -1.92 20.92 4.53
C ARG A 55 -2.61 19.90 3.62
N TYR A 56 -2.95 18.71 4.13
CA TYR A 56 -3.64 17.69 3.34
C TYR A 56 -5.02 17.36 3.89
N GLY A 57 -5.98 17.14 3.00
CA GLY A 57 -7.14 16.31 3.28
C GLY A 57 -6.73 14.84 3.24
N ARG A 58 -7.08 14.07 4.28
CA ARG A 58 -6.54 12.73 4.53
C ARG A 58 -7.66 11.72 4.63
N ASP A 59 -7.68 10.79 3.69
CA ASP A 59 -8.64 9.71 3.63
C ASP A 59 -7.97 8.40 4.02
N TYR A 60 -8.62 7.63 4.90
CA TYR A 60 -8.12 6.36 5.39
C TYR A 60 -9.18 5.27 5.26
N ALA A 61 -8.71 4.06 4.96
CA ALA A 61 -9.50 2.84 4.97
C ALA A 61 -8.68 1.69 5.54
N GLY A 62 -9.34 0.76 6.19
CA GLY A 62 -8.73 -0.49 6.64
C GLY A 62 -8.92 -1.56 5.57
N VAL A 63 -7.83 -2.26 5.24
CA VAL A 63 -7.84 -3.42 4.34
C VAL A 63 -7.22 -4.62 5.04
N THR A 64 -7.59 -5.82 4.58
CA THR A 64 -6.91 -7.07 4.96
C THR A 64 -6.11 -7.57 3.77
N LEU A 65 -4.79 -7.59 3.88
CA LEU A 65 -3.86 -8.09 2.86
C LEU A 65 -3.06 -9.24 3.47
N ASP A 66 -3.11 -10.42 2.85
CA ASP A 66 -2.41 -11.63 3.34
C ASP A 66 -2.64 -11.88 4.84
N ASP A 67 -3.90 -11.84 5.27
CA ASP A 67 -4.34 -11.97 6.67
C ASP A 67 -3.80 -10.89 7.65
N ARG A 68 -3.25 -9.79 7.13
CA ARG A 68 -2.78 -8.64 7.93
C ARG A 68 -3.72 -7.45 7.78
N LYS A 69 -4.08 -6.85 8.91
CA LYS A 69 -4.82 -5.58 8.92
C LYS A 69 -3.88 -4.43 8.59
N MET A 70 -4.14 -3.79 7.46
CA MET A 70 -3.41 -2.64 6.98
C MET A 70 -4.32 -1.42 6.98
N ILE A 71 -3.75 -0.25 7.21
CA ILE A 71 -4.38 1.04 6.92
C ILE A 71 -3.78 1.53 5.63
N VAL A 72 -4.64 1.79 4.64
CA VAL A 72 -4.25 2.56 3.45
C VAL A 72 -4.75 3.98 3.60
N GLY A 73 -3.97 4.93 3.12
CA GLY A 73 -4.36 6.33 3.12
C GLY A 73 -4.00 7.03 1.82
N ARG A 74 -4.82 8.02 1.47
CA ARG A 74 -4.56 8.96 0.38
C ARG A 74 -4.67 10.37 0.94
N TRP A 75 -3.62 11.15 0.77
CA TRP A 75 -3.57 12.53 1.21
C TRP A 75 -3.49 13.44 0.00
N VAL A 76 -4.30 14.48 0.00
CA VAL A 76 -4.41 15.43 -1.11
C VAL A 76 -4.24 16.83 -0.54
N ARG A 77 -3.30 17.59 -1.09
CA ARG A 77 -2.93 18.92 -0.60
C ARG A 77 -4.06 19.94 -0.83
N ASP A 78 -4.18 20.93 0.04
CA ASP A 78 -5.20 22.01 -0.01
C ASP A 78 -5.31 22.72 -1.37
N ASP A 79 -4.18 22.94 -2.04
CA ASP A 79 -4.10 23.62 -3.33
C ASP A 79 -4.78 22.86 -4.49
N SER A 80 -5.21 21.62 -4.28
CA SER A 80 -6.05 20.87 -5.21
C SER A 80 -7.56 21.18 -5.09
N GLY A 81 -7.95 22.06 -4.16
CA GLY A 81 -9.36 22.31 -3.84
C GLY A 81 -10.00 21.26 -2.92
N ARG A 82 -9.21 20.32 -2.38
CA ARG A 82 -9.65 19.34 -1.38
C ARG A 82 -9.92 20.01 -0.04
N THR A 83 -11.00 19.63 0.63
CA THR A 83 -11.23 19.99 2.04
C THR A 83 -10.17 19.33 2.93
N ILE A 84 -9.52 20.14 3.76
CA ILE A 84 -8.60 19.67 4.80
C ILE A 84 -9.37 18.95 5.90
N GLY A 85 -8.78 17.89 6.45
CA GLY A 85 -9.36 17.11 7.55
C GLY A 85 -8.97 15.65 7.48
N VAL A 86 -9.52 14.87 8.40
CA VAL A 86 -9.38 13.41 8.45
C VAL A 86 -10.73 12.78 8.15
N ARG A 87 -10.77 11.86 7.20
CA ARG A 87 -11.94 11.02 6.93
C ARG A 87 -11.52 9.56 6.98
N ILE A 88 -12.28 8.78 7.74
CA ILE A 88 -12.08 7.34 7.86
C ILE A 88 -13.34 6.69 7.31
N GLY A 89 -13.20 5.83 6.31
CA GLY A 89 -14.33 5.27 5.58
C GLY A 89 -14.01 3.98 4.83
N PRO A 90 -14.93 3.52 3.97
CA PRO A 90 -14.67 2.38 3.12
C PRO A 90 -13.59 2.70 2.09
N LEU A 91 -12.89 1.68 1.59
CA LEU A 91 -11.85 1.85 0.57
C LEU A 91 -12.37 2.58 -0.68
N SER A 92 -13.62 2.32 -1.07
CA SER A 92 -14.29 2.97 -2.20
C SER A 92 -14.50 4.48 -2.05
N ALA A 93 -14.34 5.04 -0.85
CA ALA A 93 -14.39 6.48 -0.61
C ALA A 93 -13.01 7.16 -0.74
N ILE A 94 -11.92 6.38 -0.82
CA ILE A 94 -10.58 6.92 -1.08
C ILE A 94 -10.53 7.29 -2.57
N PRO A 95 -10.20 8.55 -2.90
CA PRO A 95 -10.14 8.96 -4.30
C PRO A 95 -8.96 8.28 -5.00
N ASP A 96 -9.19 7.85 -6.23
CA ASP A 96 -8.09 7.53 -7.13
C ASP A 96 -7.65 8.82 -7.82
N ILE A 97 -6.40 9.23 -7.59
CA ILE A 97 -5.84 10.48 -8.11
C ILE A 97 -4.46 10.18 -8.67
N ALA A 98 -4.34 10.36 -9.99
CA ALA A 98 -3.07 10.47 -10.67
C ALA A 98 -2.74 11.96 -10.81
N ASP A 99 -1.80 12.43 -10.00
CA ASP A 99 -1.31 13.81 -10.05
C ASP A 99 0.22 13.79 -9.95
N GLY A 100 0.88 14.82 -10.46
CA GLY A 100 2.33 14.98 -10.39
C GLY A 100 2.76 15.68 -9.11
N GLY A 101 3.73 15.09 -8.39
CA GLY A 101 4.37 15.72 -7.23
C GLY A 101 3.89 15.19 -5.89
N CYS A 102 4.35 15.81 -4.80
CA CYS A 102 3.85 15.55 -3.45
C CYS A 102 2.52 16.26 -3.14
N SER A 103 1.74 16.65 -4.15
CA SER A 103 0.34 17.07 -3.98
C SER A 103 -0.56 15.90 -3.58
N VAL A 104 -0.17 14.68 -3.96
CA VAL A 104 -0.86 13.44 -3.62
C VAL A 104 0.12 12.46 -2.99
N VAL A 105 -0.23 11.97 -1.80
CA VAL A 105 0.58 11.01 -1.04
C VAL A 105 -0.24 9.76 -0.78
N SER A 106 0.37 8.60 -1.03
CA SER A 106 -0.15 7.30 -0.62
C SER A 106 0.62 6.79 0.58
N VAL A 107 -0.09 6.31 1.59
CA VAL A 107 0.49 5.68 2.77
C VAL A 107 -0.09 4.29 2.97
N MET A 108 0.74 3.37 3.45
CA MET A 108 0.33 2.05 3.90
C MET A 108 0.99 1.76 5.24
N TYR A 109 0.20 1.28 6.20
CA TYR A 109 0.62 1.08 7.57
C TYR A 109 0.13 -0.26 8.09
N ASP A 110 1.01 -1.02 8.71
CA ASP A 110 0.65 -2.28 9.34
C ASP A 110 0.25 -2.05 10.80
N VAL A 111 -0.97 -2.46 11.14
CA VAL A 111 -1.57 -2.24 12.46
C VAL A 111 -0.96 -3.15 13.53
N LYS A 112 -0.57 -4.37 13.16
CA LYS A 112 -0.04 -5.36 14.10
C LYS A 112 1.39 -5.00 14.50
N THR A 113 2.23 -4.64 13.54
CA THR A 113 3.63 -4.27 13.80
C THR A 113 3.79 -2.80 14.15
N GLU A 114 2.72 -2.01 14.04
CA GLU A 114 2.71 -0.57 14.25
C GLU A 114 3.75 0.18 13.41
N HIS A 115 3.91 -0.20 12.15
CA HIS A 115 4.94 0.38 11.27
C HIS A 115 4.35 0.90 9.97
N LEU A 116 4.82 2.08 9.57
CA LEU A 116 4.63 2.60 8.22
C LEU A 116 5.37 1.70 7.22
N VAL A 117 4.60 1.00 6.39
CA VAL A 117 5.12 0.06 5.38
C VAL A 117 5.58 0.80 4.14
N SER A 118 4.78 1.78 3.68
CA SER A 118 5.14 2.59 2.53
C SER A 118 4.55 3.98 2.64
N MET A 119 5.26 4.93 2.04
CA MET A 119 4.82 6.31 1.87
C MET A 119 5.37 6.81 0.55
N THR A 120 4.52 7.10 -0.42
CA THR A 120 4.93 7.52 -1.77
C THR A 120 4.24 8.82 -2.11
N CYS A 121 5.01 9.78 -2.64
CA CYS A 121 4.44 10.90 -3.35
C CYS A 121 4.29 10.49 -4.82
N ASN A 122 3.23 10.92 -5.49
CA ASN A 122 3.08 10.72 -6.93
C ASN A 122 3.97 11.67 -7.77
N GLY A 123 4.98 12.30 -7.16
CA GLY A 123 6.03 13.04 -7.84
C GLY A 123 7.08 12.10 -8.36
N VAL A 124 7.41 12.24 -9.64
CA VAL A 124 8.66 11.71 -10.22
C VAL A 124 9.80 11.96 -9.22
N GLY A 125 10.51 10.88 -8.90
CA GLY A 125 11.41 10.76 -7.74
C GLY A 125 12.50 11.81 -7.64
#